data_AF-A0A422QBD9-F1
#
_entry.id   AF-A0A422QBD9-F1
#
_cell.length_a   1.000
_cell.length_b   1.000
_cell.length_c   1.000
_cell.angle_alpha   90.00
_cell.angle_beta   90.00
_cell.angle_gamma   90.00
#
_symmetry.space_group_name_H-M   'P 1'
#
loop_
_entity.id
_entity.type
_entity.pdbx_description
1 polymer ?
#
loop_
_entity_poly.entity_id
_entity_poly.type
_entity_poly.pdbx_seq_one_letter_code
_entity_poly.pdbx_strand_id
1 'polypeptide(L)'
;MRHRVPSCVFHRHEVPDTSEYMCAFAELAEVRQALGLQEKPTAAVPGIHPASLALRESVSMILSHADYTSLTRCHTVEGLTEERAVAFWEHATMFAAEHILNSASASLRRGTPVMGVFITRNAPADFAVGLITQGTLRDQRLQDALARFSAPHTLAKVHAELPLCAAHRAATLRLWWEPRAERVTPNRVMPPMKVIIEQQLRLDEAQLSGYAAVSVFLCRPAAAQLCGSTRKLLIDAAAVAPEKTAAPAADRKREKRKKRSAAFALDDPHGAARCREQEQEQQRRRRTVVLHFDDLSVLEEGEHLIGVEVERLPSYKAFVPALYGHLAPFLVVAHEDA
;
A
#
# COMPACT_ATOMS: atom_id res chain seq x y z
N MET A 1 -0.37 2.47 26.38
CA MET A 1 0.15 2.85 25.04
C MET A 1 0.97 4.12 25.21
N ARG A 2 2.29 4.09 24.98
CA ARG A 2 3.09 5.33 24.99
C ARG A 2 2.62 6.18 23.83
N HIS A 3 2.12 7.40 24.09
CA HIS A 3 1.85 8.37 23.03
C HIS A 3 3.18 8.62 22.31
N ARG A 4 3.33 8.04 21.12
CA ARG A 4 4.48 8.33 20.28
C ARG A 4 4.31 9.77 19.79
N VAL A 5 5.37 10.55 19.93
CA VAL A 5 5.39 11.94 19.48
C VAL A 5 5.24 11.94 17.95
N PRO A 6 4.30 12.72 17.39
CA PRO A 6 4.15 12.80 15.94
C PRO A 6 5.44 13.35 15.32
N SER A 7 5.83 12.80 14.18
CA SER A 7 6.95 13.29 13.39
C SER A 7 6.59 13.35 11.92
N CYS A 8 7.24 14.24 11.19
CA CYS A 8 7.17 14.38 9.75
C CYS A 8 8.21 13.45 9.13
N VAL A 9 7.77 12.45 8.38
CA VAL A 9 8.63 11.43 7.76
C VAL A 9 8.69 11.68 6.27
N PHE A 10 9.90 11.84 5.74
CA PHE A 10 10.13 12.04 4.32
C PHE A 10 10.41 10.73 3.62
N HIS A 11 9.79 10.57 2.45
CA HIS A 11 9.95 9.42 1.57
C HIS A 11 10.31 9.86 0.15
N ARG A 12 11.17 9.07 -0.48
CA ARG A 12 11.49 9.18 -1.91
C ARG A 12 10.75 8.10 -2.68
N HIS A 13 10.27 8.46 -3.87
CA HIS A 13 9.55 7.59 -4.79
C HIS A 13 10.17 7.74 -6.18
N GLU A 14 11.23 6.96 -6.46
CA GLU A 14 11.91 6.97 -7.78
C GLU A 14 10.95 6.65 -8.93
N VAL A 15 10.03 5.71 -8.66
CA VAL A 15 8.84 5.48 -9.45
C VAL A 15 7.62 5.57 -8.54
N PRO A 16 6.40 5.85 -9.06
CA PRO A 16 5.21 6.02 -8.22
C PRO A 16 4.93 4.85 -7.28
N ASP A 17 5.38 3.64 -7.63
CA ASP A 17 5.12 2.42 -6.89
C ASP A 17 6.20 2.12 -5.83
N THR A 18 7.39 2.73 -5.88
CA THR A 18 8.44 2.49 -4.88
C THR A 18 8.39 3.53 -3.76
N SER A 19 8.77 3.13 -2.55
CA SER A 19 8.94 4.06 -1.43
C SER A 19 10.15 3.71 -0.57
N GLU A 20 11.02 4.69 -0.43
CA GLU A 20 12.22 4.65 0.40
C GLU A 20 12.12 5.70 1.51
N TYR A 21 12.53 5.35 2.73
CA TYR A 21 12.64 6.29 3.84
C TYR A 21 13.87 7.19 3.65
N MET A 22 13.70 8.50 3.81
CA MET A 22 14.80 9.46 3.76
C MET A 22 15.22 9.92 5.15
N CYS A 23 14.30 10.55 5.88
CA CYS A 23 14.55 11.13 7.19
C CYS A 23 13.22 11.36 7.95
N ALA A 24 13.31 11.72 9.22
CA ALA A 24 12.15 12.11 10.02
C ALA A 24 12.51 13.27 10.96
N PHE A 25 11.56 14.18 11.14
CA PHE A 25 11.72 15.37 11.98
C PHE A 25 10.58 15.47 12.99
N ALA A 26 10.94 15.77 14.24
CA ALA A 26 9.99 15.92 15.33
C ALA A 26 9.69 17.40 15.63
N GLU A 27 10.51 18.31 15.10
CA GLU A 27 10.35 19.75 15.31
C GLU A 27 10.19 20.53 14.01
N LEU A 28 9.39 21.60 14.07
CA LEU A 28 9.13 22.45 12.91
C LEU A 28 10.40 23.18 12.41
N ALA A 29 11.34 23.45 13.33
CA ALA A 29 12.62 24.07 13.01
C ALA A 29 13.49 23.17 12.12
N GLU A 30 13.49 21.85 12.38
CA GLU A 30 14.23 20.87 11.58
C GLU A 30 13.67 20.79 10.15
N VAL A 31 12.33 20.83 10.00
CA VAL A 31 11.68 20.86 8.69
C VAL A 31 12.08 22.11 7.90
N ARG A 32 12.11 23.29 8.56
CA ARG A 32 12.56 24.54 7.91
C ARG A 32 14.01 24.44 7.44
N GLN A 33 14.88 23.85 8.26
CA GLN A 33 16.27 23.65 7.91
C GLN A 33 16.42 22.70 6.71
N ALA A 34 15.67 21.60 6.68
CA ALA A 34 15.68 20.63 5.58
C ALA A 34 15.21 21.21 4.24
N LEU A 35 14.33 22.22 4.28
CA LEU A 35 13.86 22.98 3.12
C LEU A 35 14.79 24.12 2.73
N GLY A 36 15.90 24.36 3.44
CA GLY A 36 16.82 25.47 3.16
C GLY A 36 16.27 26.85 3.54
N LEU A 37 15.21 26.93 4.35
CA LEU A 37 14.60 28.17 4.81
C LEU A 37 15.35 28.84 5.98
N GLN A 38 16.50 28.31 6.41
CA GLN A 38 17.38 28.90 7.42
C GLN A 38 18.84 28.94 6.94
N GLU A 39 19.52 30.05 7.24
CA GLU A 39 20.88 30.35 6.77
C GLU A 39 22.00 29.61 7.54
N LYS A 40 21.71 28.86 8.61
CA LYS A 40 22.75 28.23 9.43
C LYS A 40 22.86 26.72 9.13
N PRO A 41 23.89 26.27 8.40
CA PRO A 41 24.03 24.86 8.06
C PRO A 41 24.61 24.11 9.26
N THR A 42 23.78 23.28 9.91
CA THR A 42 24.26 22.25 10.84
C THR A 42 23.84 20.88 10.34
N ALA A 43 24.84 20.08 9.98
CA ALA A 43 24.77 18.72 9.43
C ALA A 43 24.14 18.57 8.02
N ALA A 44 24.67 17.60 7.28
CA ALA A 44 24.27 17.24 5.91
C ALA A 44 22.86 16.64 5.90
N VAL A 45 21.84 17.49 5.96
CA VAL A 45 20.47 17.09 5.66
C VAL A 45 20.38 16.89 4.14
N PRO A 46 19.89 15.74 3.65
CA PRO A 46 19.68 15.55 2.22
C PRO A 46 18.75 16.65 1.71
N GLY A 47 19.21 17.44 0.73
CA GLY A 47 18.43 18.53 0.17
C GLY A 47 17.17 18.00 -0.52
N ILE A 48 16.00 18.27 0.06
CA ILE A 48 14.69 17.90 -0.50
C ILE A 48 14.24 19.00 -1.46
N HIS A 49 15.03 19.21 -2.52
CA HIS A 49 14.79 20.28 -3.49
C HIS A 49 14.03 19.75 -4.72
N PRO A 50 12.83 20.25 -5.04
CA PRO A 50 12.02 19.73 -6.16
C PRO A 50 12.73 19.70 -7.53
N ALA A 51 13.65 20.64 -7.79
CA ALA A 51 14.41 20.67 -9.04
C ALA A 51 15.31 19.44 -9.26
N SER A 52 15.68 18.71 -8.20
CA SER A 52 16.51 17.50 -8.32
C SER A 52 15.73 16.25 -8.72
N LEU A 53 14.39 16.32 -8.73
CA LEU A 53 13.54 15.18 -9.07
C LEU A 53 13.71 14.77 -10.53
N ALA A 54 13.97 13.49 -10.79
CA ALA A 54 13.89 12.93 -12.13
C ALA A 54 12.44 12.92 -12.65
N LEU A 55 12.26 12.68 -13.94
CA LEU A 55 10.93 12.58 -14.54
C LEU A 55 10.14 11.42 -13.90
N ARG A 56 8.92 11.70 -13.43
CA ARG A 56 8.02 10.80 -12.67
C ARG A 56 8.45 10.47 -11.24
N GLU A 57 9.56 11.03 -10.79
CA GLU A 57 9.97 10.91 -9.41
C GLU A 57 9.07 11.77 -8.52
N SER A 58 8.85 11.30 -7.30
CA SER A 58 8.12 12.05 -6.28
C SER A 58 8.85 12.03 -4.95
N VAL A 59 8.66 13.09 -4.17
CA VAL A 59 9.01 13.13 -2.75
C VAL A 59 7.74 13.42 -1.96
N SER A 60 7.61 12.78 -0.80
CA SER A 60 6.49 13.00 0.11
C SER A 60 6.96 13.20 1.54
N MET A 61 6.15 13.91 2.31
CA MET A 61 6.28 14.06 3.76
C MET A 61 4.98 13.63 4.42
N ILE A 62 5.04 12.65 5.32
CA ILE A 62 3.87 12.03 5.94
C ILE A 62 4.01 11.97 7.46
N LEU A 63 2.89 12.02 8.18
CA LEU A 63 2.82 11.71 9.60
C LEU A 63 3.36 10.29 9.91
N SER A 64 4.24 10.18 10.89
CA SER A 64 4.94 8.93 11.27
C SER A 64 4.06 7.76 11.70
N HIS A 65 2.80 8.03 12.06
CA HIS A 65 1.81 7.00 12.41
C HIS A 65 0.65 6.98 11.44
N ALA A 66 0.82 7.57 10.25
CA ALA A 66 -0.18 7.49 9.21
C ALA A 66 -0.44 6.04 8.83
N ASP A 67 -1.72 5.71 8.72
CA ASP A 67 -2.20 4.48 8.14
C ASP A 67 -3.03 4.82 6.92
N TYR A 68 -2.72 4.14 5.81
CA TYR A 68 -3.55 4.24 4.62
C TYR A 68 -4.91 3.56 4.88
N THR A 69 -5.99 4.25 4.55
CA THR A 69 -7.37 3.78 4.74
C THR A 69 -8.21 4.09 3.50
N SER A 70 -9.44 3.56 3.44
CA SER A 70 -10.41 3.94 2.41
C SER A 70 -10.79 5.42 2.41
N LEU A 71 -10.49 6.14 3.50
CA LEU A 71 -10.71 7.58 3.66
C LEU A 71 -9.47 8.42 3.35
N THR A 72 -8.34 7.80 2.99
CA THR A 72 -7.14 8.53 2.58
C THR A 72 -7.32 9.07 1.17
N ARG A 73 -7.11 10.38 1.01
CA ARG A 73 -7.40 11.12 -0.23
C ARG A 73 -6.34 12.17 -0.49
N CYS A 74 -6.10 12.49 -1.76
CA CYS A 74 -5.23 13.58 -2.15
C CYS A 74 -5.95 14.67 -2.92
N HIS A 75 -5.38 15.87 -2.85
CA HIS A 75 -5.87 17.06 -3.55
C HIS A 75 -4.68 17.75 -4.19
N THR A 76 -4.67 17.90 -5.50
CA THR A 76 -3.48 18.29 -6.26
C THR A 76 -3.65 19.63 -6.96
N VAL A 77 -2.59 20.41 -6.93
CA VAL A 77 -2.34 21.51 -7.86
C VAL A 77 -1.40 20.96 -8.94
N GLU A 78 -1.72 21.17 -10.21
CA GLU A 78 -0.98 20.67 -11.38
C GLU A 78 -0.60 21.84 -12.29
N GLY A 79 0.33 21.65 -13.23
CA GLY A 79 0.73 22.71 -14.16
C GLY A 79 1.71 23.72 -13.56
N LEU A 80 2.45 23.35 -12.50
CA LEU A 80 3.41 24.24 -11.85
C LEU A 80 4.74 24.21 -12.60
N THR A 81 5.26 25.39 -12.93
CA THR A 81 6.65 25.55 -13.38
C THR A 81 7.62 25.30 -12.23
N GLU A 82 8.88 25.01 -12.52
CA GLU A 82 9.89 24.68 -11.50
C GLU A 82 9.95 25.70 -10.34
N GLU A 83 10.12 26.98 -10.63
CA GLU A 83 10.19 28.04 -9.61
C GLU A 83 8.94 28.09 -8.72
N ARG A 84 7.75 27.98 -9.35
CA ARG A 84 6.47 27.98 -8.62
C ARG A 84 6.29 26.71 -7.81
N ALA A 85 6.75 25.57 -8.34
CA ALA A 85 6.68 24.29 -7.67
C ALA A 85 7.57 24.25 -6.43
N VAL A 86 8.78 24.82 -6.50
CA VAL A 86 9.69 24.95 -5.35
C VAL A 86 9.04 25.78 -4.25
N ALA A 87 8.64 27.01 -4.55
CA ALA A 87 8.01 27.89 -3.56
C ALA A 87 6.71 27.30 -2.98
N PHE A 88 5.89 26.66 -3.82
CA PHE A 88 4.64 26.04 -3.37
C PHE A 88 4.88 24.77 -2.56
N TRP A 89 5.89 23.96 -2.90
CA TRP A 89 6.30 22.79 -2.13
C TRP A 89 6.78 23.17 -0.73
N GLU A 90 7.61 24.20 -0.61
CA GLU A 90 8.09 24.71 0.67
C GLU A 90 6.92 25.15 1.55
N HIS A 91 6.01 25.98 0.99
CA HIS A 91 4.81 26.42 1.68
C HIS A 91 3.92 25.23 2.10
N ALA A 92 3.66 24.29 1.20
CA ALA A 92 2.82 23.14 1.45
C ALA A 92 3.41 22.17 2.50
N THR A 93 4.72 21.98 2.47
CA THR A 93 5.45 21.16 3.45
C THR A 93 5.39 21.80 4.82
N MET A 94 5.64 23.11 4.93
CA MET A 94 5.50 23.83 6.19
C MET A 94 4.06 23.79 6.72
N PHE A 95 3.07 24.01 5.85
CA PHE A 95 1.65 23.91 6.19
C PHE A 95 1.27 22.53 6.74
N ALA A 96 1.70 21.45 6.09
CA ALA A 96 1.43 20.09 6.53
C ALA A 96 2.19 19.74 7.82
N ALA A 97 3.44 20.19 7.96
CA ALA A 97 4.23 19.98 9.16
C ALA A 97 3.62 20.67 10.39
N GLU A 98 3.10 21.88 10.23
CA GLU A 98 2.35 22.57 11.29
C GLU A 98 1.13 21.77 11.74
N HIS A 99 0.37 21.20 10.79
CA HIS A 99 -0.77 20.36 11.13
C HIS A 99 -0.35 19.08 11.85
N ILE A 100 0.73 18.44 11.39
CA ILE A 100 1.23 17.19 11.96
C ILE A 100 1.79 17.40 13.36
N LEU A 101 2.70 18.35 13.53
CA LEU A 101 3.45 18.53 14.78
C LEU A 101 2.65 19.27 15.85
N ASN A 102 1.76 20.21 15.47
CA ASN A 102 0.91 20.91 16.42
C ASN A 102 -0.37 20.15 16.80
N SER A 103 -0.63 19.00 16.16
CA SER A 103 -1.83 18.20 16.45
C SER A 103 -1.83 17.50 17.81
N ALA A 104 -0.68 17.45 18.49
CA ALA A 104 -0.58 16.94 19.86
C ALA A 104 -1.50 17.69 20.86
N SER A 105 -1.97 18.89 20.52
CA SER A 105 -2.88 19.71 21.33
C SER A 105 -4.37 19.57 20.96
N ALA A 106 -4.71 18.86 19.89
CA ALA A 106 -6.09 18.75 19.39
C ALA A 106 -6.81 17.49 19.92
N SER A 107 -8.11 17.59 20.16
CA SER A 107 -8.92 16.62 20.91
C SER A 107 -8.70 15.15 20.52
N LEU A 108 -8.59 14.28 21.52
CA LEU A 108 -8.45 12.81 21.42
C LEU A 108 -9.48 12.10 20.52
N ARG A 109 -10.57 12.77 20.10
CA ARG A 109 -11.71 12.16 19.40
C ARG A 109 -11.66 12.29 17.87
N ARG A 110 -10.89 13.22 17.31
CA ARG A 110 -10.82 13.41 15.84
C ARG A 110 -9.39 13.77 15.44
N GLY A 111 -8.70 12.81 14.81
CA GLY A 111 -7.36 13.02 14.26
C GLY A 111 -7.27 14.20 13.29
N THR A 112 -6.04 14.56 12.97
CA THR A 112 -5.69 15.64 12.03
C THR A 112 -6.20 15.32 10.63
N PRO A 113 -6.90 16.25 9.95
CA PRO A 113 -7.40 16.01 8.60
C PRO A 113 -6.27 15.94 7.56
N VAL A 114 -5.12 16.56 7.86
CA VAL A 114 -3.90 16.56 7.03
C VAL A 114 -2.97 15.47 7.52
N MET A 115 -2.59 14.56 6.62
CA MET A 115 -1.68 13.45 6.87
C MET A 115 -0.30 13.68 6.28
N GLY A 116 -0.18 14.56 5.28
CA GLY A 116 1.08 14.81 4.62
C GLY A 116 0.95 15.61 3.33
N VAL A 117 2.03 15.70 2.58
CA VAL A 117 2.14 16.38 1.28
C VAL A 117 3.05 15.56 0.36
N PHE A 118 2.91 15.73 -0.95
CA PHE A 118 3.86 15.22 -1.93
C PHE A 118 4.05 16.18 -3.08
N ILE A 119 5.18 16.05 -3.78
CA ILE A 119 5.46 16.69 -5.05
C ILE A 119 5.90 15.63 -6.07
N THR A 120 5.43 15.76 -7.30
CA THR A 120 5.76 14.87 -8.42
C THR A 120 6.19 15.70 -9.63
N ARG A 121 7.26 15.29 -10.31
CA ARG A 121 7.64 15.86 -11.61
C ARG A 121 6.95 15.08 -12.74
N ASN A 122 5.89 15.65 -13.31
CA ASN A 122 5.09 14.99 -14.36
C ASN A 122 5.73 15.10 -15.75
N ALA A 123 6.36 16.24 -16.04
CA ALA A 123 7.09 16.50 -17.27
C ALA A 123 8.37 17.30 -16.97
N PRO A 124 9.28 17.51 -17.95
CA PRO A 124 10.53 18.23 -17.70
C PRO A 124 10.37 19.60 -17.02
N ALA A 125 9.28 20.33 -17.29
CA ALA A 125 9.01 21.62 -16.66
C ALA A 125 7.62 21.69 -16.00
N ASP A 126 7.02 20.53 -15.72
CA ASP A 126 5.67 20.44 -15.14
C ASP A 126 5.69 19.60 -13.86
N PHE A 127 5.21 20.21 -12.79
CA PHE A 127 5.17 19.64 -11.46
C PHE A 127 3.74 19.66 -10.92
N ALA A 128 3.44 18.66 -10.08
CA ALA A 128 2.23 18.62 -9.29
C ALA A 128 2.59 18.56 -7.80
N VAL A 129 1.87 19.34 -6.98
CA VAL A 129 1.97 19.30 -5.53
C VAL A 129 0.62 18.88 -4.98
N GLY A 130 0.62 17.90 -4.10
CA GLY A 130 -0.61 17.34 -3.54
C GLY A 130 -0.62 17.31 -2.02
N LEU A 131 -1.75 17.70 -1.43
CA LEU A 131 -2.02 17.51 -0.01
C LEU A 131 -2.65 16.13 0.23
N ILE A 132 -2.12 15.39 1.20
CA ILE A 132 -2.64 14.09 1.61
C ILE A 132 -3.45 14.27 2.87
N THR A 133 -4.68 13.76 2.83
CA THR A 133 -5.69 14.01 3.85
C THR A 133 -6.38 12.73 4.25
N GLN A 134 -6.97 12.73 5.45
CA GLN A 134 -7.81 11.65 5.95
C GLN A 134 -9.20 12.18 6.29
N GLY A 135 -10.22 11.56 5.70
CA GLY A 135 -11.61 11.89 5.98
C GLY A 135 -12.43 12.14 4.71
N THR A 136 -13.55 12.84 4.88
CA THR A 136 -14.50 13.12 3.81
C THR A 136 -14.66 14.62 3.63
N LEU A 137 -15.08 15.07 2.44
CA LEU A 137 -15.35 16.49 2.16
C LEU A 137 -16.47 17.09 3.02
N ARG A 138 -17.18 16.29 3.84
CA ARG A 138 -18.15 16.78 4.82
C ARG A 138 -17.49 17.33 6.09
N ASP A 139 -16.21 17.05 6.32
CA ASP A 139 -15.48 17.62 7.46
C ASP A 139 -15.08 19.07 7.15
N GLN A 140 -15.63 20.01 7.90
CA GLN A 140 -15.33 21.44 7.75
C GLN A 140 -13.84 21.72 7.92
N ARG A 141 -13.16 21.01 8.84
CA ARG A 141 -11.71 21.21 9.09
C ARG A 141 -10.89 20.82 7.87
N LEU A 142 -11.33 19.81 7.13
CA LEU A 142 -10.72 19.43 5.87
C LEU A 142 -10.94 20.52 4.82
N GLN A 143 -12.15 21.04 4.70
CA GLN A 143 -12.43 22.12 3.74
C GLN A 143 -11.60 23.39 4.04
N ASP A 144 -11.50 23.78 5.31
CA ASP A 144 -10.69 24.92 5.73
C ASP A 144 -9.20 24.70 5.42
N ALA A 145 -8.70 23.48 5.66
CA ALA A 145 -7.33 23.12 5.31
C ALA A 145 -7.09 23.15 3.80
N LEU A 146 -8.05 22.68 2.99
CA LEU A 146 -7.95 22.70 1.53
C LEU A 146 -7.96 24.12 0.96
N ALA A 147 -8.83 24.98 1.47
CA ALA A 147 -8.89 26.39 1.05
C ALA A 147 -7.57 27.12 1.34
N ARG A 148 -6.95 26.85 2.50
CA ARG A 148 -5.65 27.41 2.87
C ARG A 148 -4.49 26.83 2.07
N PHE A 149 -4.53 25.52 1.80
CA PHE A 149 -3.49 24.85 1.03
C PHE A 149 -3.48 25.31 -0.44
N SER A 150 -4.65 25.40 -1.07
CA SER A 150 -4.70 25.67 -2.50
C SER A 150 -4.36 27.12 -2.84
N ALA A 151 -4.68 28.10 -1.99
CA ALA A 151 -4.50 29.51 -2.30
C ALA A 151 -3.03 29.87 -2.62
N PRO A 152 -2.75 30.63 -3.72
CA PRO A 152 -3.69 31.23 -4.67
C PRO A 152 -4.07 30.33 -5.87
N HIS A 153 -3.60 29.10 -5.90
CA HIS A 153 -3.83 28.13 -6.97
C HIS A 153 -5.22 27.48 -6.89
N THR A 154 -5.64 26.90 -8.01
CA THR A 154 -6.84 26.07 -8.09
C THR A 154 -6.46 24.60 -8.01
N LEU A 155 -7.22 23.81 -7.24
CA LEU A 155 -7.04 22.36 -7.19
C LEU A 155 -7.50 21.74 -8.52
N ALA A 156 -6.59 21.07 -9.20
CA ALA A 156 -6.86 20.32 -10.42
C ALA A 156 -7.60 19.00 -10.10
N LYS A 157 -7.22 18.32 -9.00
CA LYS A 157 -7.93 17.15 -8.49
C LYS A 157 -8.29 17.37 -7.04
N VAL A 158 -9.53 17.02 -6.69
CA VAL A 158 -10.05 17.10 -5.32
C VAL A 158 -10.58 15.74 -4.94
N HIS A 159 -10.22 15.28 -3.74
CA HIS A 159 -10.68 14.00 -3.19
C HIS A 159 -10.36 12.80 -4.09
N ALA A 160 -9.20 12.83 -4.74
CA ALA A 160 -8.70 11.73 -5.56
C ALA A 160 -8.02 10.66 -4.70
N GLU A 161 -7.84 9.47 -5.27
CA GLU A 161 -6.97 8.46 -4.67
C GLU A 161 -5.51 8.91 -4.75
N LEU A 162 -4.75 8.67 -3.68
CA LEU A 162 -3.34 9.04 -3.61
C LEU A 162 -2.54 8.30 -4.71
N PRO A 163 -1.80 8.97 -5.60
CA PRO A 163 -1.09 8.26 -6.68
C PRO A 163 0.10 7.40 -6.19
N LEU A 164 0.69 7.74 -5.05
CA LEU A 164 1.87 7.05 -4.49
C LEU A 164 1.52 5.64 -4.01
N CYS A 165 2.27 4.64 -4.48
CA CYS A 165 2.10 3.22 -4.20
C CYS A 165 0.71 2.68 -4.56
N ALA A 166 0.02 3.31 -5.53
CA ALA A 166 -1.36 2.97 -5.87
C ALA A 166 -1.49 1.51 -6.36
N ALA A 167 -0.51 0.99 -7.09
CA ALA A 167 -0.52 -0.41 -7.55
C ALA A 167 -0.64 -1.41 -6.39
N HIS A 168 -0.06 -1.11 -5.24
CA HIS A 168 -0.05 -2.02 -4.09
C HIS A 168 -1.38 -2.07 -3.33
N ARG A 169 -2.30 -1.14 -3.59
CA ARG A 169 -3.61 -1.07 -2.91
C ARG A 169 -4.62 -2.09 -3.41
N ALA A 170 -4.36 -2.67 -4.58
CA ALA A 170 -5.16 -3.76 -5.12
C ALA A 170 -4.83 -5.12 -4.48
N ALA A 171 -4.04 -5.16 -3.41
CA ALA A 171 -3.73 -6.38 -2.69
C ALA A 171 -4.94 -6.87 -1.86
N THR A 172 -5.27 -8.15 -1.97
CA THR A 172 -6.35 -8.79 -1.20
C THR A 172 -5.82 -9.99 -0.44
N LEU A 173 -6.37 -10.20 0.76
CA LEU A 173 -6.07 -11.33 1.64
C LEU A 173 -7.23 -12.32 1.60
N ARG A 174 -6.93 -13.60 1.39
CA ARG A 174 -7.86 -14.72 1.49
C ARG A 174 -7.27 -15.78 2.40
N LEU A 175 -8.12 -16.34 3.25
CA LEU A 175 -7.74 -17.37 4.21
C LEU A 175 -8.48 -18.66 3.89
N TRP A 176 -7.82 -19.80 4.04
CA TRP A 176 -8.43 -21.10 3.83
C TRP A 176 -7.82 -22.11 4.80
N TRP A 177 -8.67 -22.96 5.37
CA TRP A 177 -8.26 -24.13 6.14
C TRP A 177 -8.59 -25.40 5.37
N GLU A 178 -7.72 -26.41 5.48
CA GLU A 178 -8.01 -27.71 4.88
C GLU A 178 -9.14 -28.40 5.65
N PRO A 179 -10.22 -28.85 4.98
CA PRO A 179 -11.29 -29.57 5.66
C PRO A 179 -10.78 -30.86 6.29
N ARG A 180 -11.09 -31.08 7.58
CA ARG A 180 -10.85 -32.35 8.27
C ARG A 180 -12.11 -32.78 9.04
N ALA A 181 -12.29 -34.10 9.15
CA ALA A 181 -13.37 -34.70 9.91
C ALA A 181 -13.05 -34.80 11.42
N GLU A 182 -11.76 -34.86 11.75
CA GLU A 182 -11.28 -34.95 13.13
C GLU A 182 -11.44 -33.62 13.85
N ARG A 183 -11.80 -33.67 15.13
CA ARG A 183 -11.81 -32.48 15.98
C ARG A 183 -10.38 -32.05 16.31
N VAL A 184 -10.22 -30.75 16.55
CA VAL A 184 -8.95 -30.20 17.03
C VAL A 184 -8.84 -30.49 18.52
N THR A 185 -7.68 -30.99 18.94
CA THR A 185 -7.38 -31.31 20.34
C THR A 185 -6.15 -30.55 20.80
N PRO A 186 -6.00 -30.30 22.11
CA PRO A 186 -4.79 -29.69 22.67
C PRO A 186 -3.52 -30.38 22.19
N ASN A 187 -2.47 -29.61 21.91
CA ASN A 187 -1.14 -30.07 21.48
C ASN A 187 -1.08 -30.84 20.15
N ARG A 188 -2.22 -31.07 19.48
CA ARG A 188 -2.25 -31.72 18.17
C ARG A 188 -2.13 -30.66 17.08
N VAL A 189 -1.41 -31.02 16.02
CA VAL A 189 -1.30 -30.19 14.81
C VAL A 189 -2.69 -30.03 14.20
N MET A 190 -3.07 -28.77 14.01
CA MET A 190 -4.32 -28.33 13.39
C MET A 190 -4.37 -28.69 11.89
N PRO A 191 -5.57 -28.65 11.28
CA PRO A 191 -5.66 -28.69 9.82
C PRO A 191 -4.78 -27.60 9.17
N PRO A 192 -4.01 -27.93 8.11
CA PRO A 192 -3.20 -26.98 7.38
C PRO A 192 -3.98 -25.73 6.98
N MET A 193 -3.40 -24.57 7.26
CA MET A 193 -3.97 -23.28 6.86
C MET A 193 -3.17 -22.69 5.69
N LYS A 194 -3.88 -22.15 4.70
CA LYS A 194 -3.33 -21.36 3.61
C LYS A 194 -3.69 -19.90 3.80
N VAL A 195 -2.67 -19.04 3.73
CA VAL A 195 -2.81 -17.60 3.61
C VAL A 195 -2.48 -17.23 2.16
N ILE A 196 -3.47 -16.68 1.47
CA ILE A 196 -3.40 -16.36 0.05
C ILE A 196 -3.44 -14.83 -0.08
N ILE A 197 -2.37 -14.25 -0.62
CA ILE A 197 -2.31 -12.82 -0.92
C ILE A 197 -2.30 -12.66 -2.44
N GLU A 198 -3.30 -11.97 -2.97
CA GLU A 198 -3.40 -11.67 -4.40
C GLU A 198 -3.10 -10.19 -4.63
N GLN A 199 -2.16 -9.85 -5.51
CA GLN A 199 -1.81 -8.48 -5.88
C GLN A 199 -1.71 -8.36 -7.40
N GLN A 200 -2.23 -7.26 -7.96
CA GLN A 200 -2.05 -6.96 -9.39
C GLN A 200 -0.63 -6.41 -9.59
N LEU A 201 0.18 -7.12 -10.38
CA LEU A 201 1.55 -6.68 -10.67
C LEU A 201 1.67 -6.11 -12.08
N ARG A 202 2.64 -5.19 -12.21
CA ARG A 202 3.23 -4.83 -13.50
C ARG A 202 4.28 -5.88 -13.89
N LEU A 203 4.55 -5.98 -15.19
CA LEU A 203 5.24 -7.10 -15.83
C LEU A 203 6.67 -7.41 -15.32
N ASP A 204 7.30 -6.54 -14.53
CA ASP A 204 8.72 -6.66 -14.13
C ASP A 204 8.96 -6.92 -12.63
N GLU A 205 7.93 -7.01 -11.77
CA GLU A 205 8.15 -7.21 -10.34
C GLU A 205 8.19 -8.70 -9.94
N ALA A 206 9.38 -9.15 -9.53
CA ALA A 206 9.62 -10.52 -9.09
C ALA A 206 9.17 -10.80 -7.64
N GLN A 207 8.69 -9.82 -6.88
CA GLN A 207 8.25 -9.99 -5.48
C GLN A 207 6.94 -9.22 -5.18
N LEU A 208 6.28 -9.59 -4.08
CA LEU A 208 5.09 -8.87 -3.58
C LEU A 208 5.57 -7.60 -2.85
N SER A 209 5.43 -6.45 -3.50
CA SER A 209 5.95 -5.18 -3.01
C SER A 209 5.02 -4.56 -1.95
N GLY A 210 5.62 -3.92 -0.93
CA GLY A 210 4.93 -3.18 0.13
C GLY A 210 4.62 -3.95 1.43
N TYR A 211 4.76 -5.28 1.43
CA TYR A 211 4.51 -6.12 2.61
C TYR A 211 5.75 -6.97 2.95
N ALA A 212 5.95 -7.22 4.25
CA ALA A 212 7.15 -7.86 4.78
C ALA A 212 6.91 -9.32 5.19
N ALA A 213 5.84 -9.57 5.94
CA ALA A 213 5.59 -10.86 6.56
C ALA A 213 4.09 -11.09 6.78
N VAL A 214 3.74 -12.35 7.04
CA VAL A 214 2.43 -12.76 7.51
C VAL A 214 2.57 -13.34 8.90
N SER A 215 1.74 -12.84 9.82
CA SER A 215 1.65 -13.30 11.20
C SER A 215 0.29 -13.92 11.46
N VAL A 216 0.28 -15.05 12.15
CA VAL A 216 -0.89 -15.83 12.52
C VAL A 216 -0.95 -15.90 14.03
N PHE A 217 -2.12 -15.65 14.61
CA PHE A 217 -2.28 -15.61 16.06
C PHE A 217 -3.70 -15.98 16.47
N LEU A 218 -3.90 -16.27 17.76
CA LEU A 218 -5.23 -16.42 18.34
C LEU A 218 -5.77 -15.07 18.77
N CYS A 219 -7.00 -14.73 18.36
CA CYS A 219 -7.62 -13.45 18.70
C CYS A 219 -8.03 -13.38 20.18
N ARG A 220 -8.42 -14.51 20.79
CA ARG A 220 -8.87 -14.70 22.18
C ARG A 220 -8.89 -16.21 22.52
N PRO A 221 -8.85 -16.61 23.81
CA PRO A 221 -8.62 -15.80 25.02
C PRO A 221 -7.14 -15.56 25.34
N ALA A 222 -6.82 -14.58 26.20
CA ALA A 222 -5.45 -14.14 26.53
C ALA A 222 -4.55 -15.22 27.19
N ALA A 223 -5.14 -16.33 27.64
CA ALA A 223 -4.42 -17.50 28.14
C ALA A 223 -4.05 -18.48 27.03
N ALA A 224 -4.69 -18.37 25.85
CA ALA A 224 -4.51 -19.34 24.78
C ALA A 224 -3.23 -19.10 23.99
N GLN A 225 -2.45 -20.16 23.78
CA GLN A 225 -1.19 -20.10 23.05
C GLN A 225 -1.30 -20.86 21.73
N LEU A 226 -0.89 -20.18 20.66
CA LEU A 226 -0.68 -20.78 19.36
C LEU A 226 0.81 -21.14 19.26
N CYS A 227 1.09 -22.43 19.13
CA CYS A 227 2.44 -22.94 18.90
C CYS A 227 2.66 -23.24 17.40
N GLY A 228 3.92 -23.42 17.02
CA GLY A 228 4.33 -23.67 15.63
C GLY A 228 4.83 -22.43 14.90
N SER A 229 4.89 -22.50 13.58
CA SER A 229 5.38 -21.42 12.71
C SER A 229 4.35 -20.30 12.58
N THR A 230 4.25 -19.41 13.56
CA THR A 230 3.25 -18.33 13.59
C THR A 230 3.60 -17.12 12.71
N ARG A 231 4.80 -17.05 12.14
CA ARG A 231 5.23 -15.95 11.26
C ARG A 231 6.03 -16.46 10.08
N LYS A 232 5.71 -15.98 8.88
CA LYS A 232 6.44 -16.28 7.63
C LYS A 232 6.78 -15.01 6.86
N LEU A 233 8.01 -14.90 6.36
CA LEU A 233 8.43 -13.77 5.52
C LEU A 233 7.89 -13.94 4.10
N LEU A 234 7.50 -12.84 3.46
CA LEU A 234 7.02 -12.86 2.08
C LEU A 234 8.15 -12.93 1.04
N ILE A 235 9.38 -12.63 1.46
CA ILE A 235 10.59 -12.66 0.62
C ILE A 235 10.90 -14.10 0.16
N ASP A 236 10.57 -15.10 0.98
CA ASP A 236 10.88 -16.51 0.71
C ASP A 236 9.80 -17.23 -0.12
N ALA A 237 8.61 -16.64 -0.26
CA ALA A 237 7.45 -17.28 -0.88
C ALA A 237 7.37 -17.14 -2.40
N ALA A 238 8.27 -16.34 -2.99
CA ALA A 238 8.30 -16.05 -4.42
C ALA A 238 8.70 -17.27 -5.31
N ALA A 239 9.08 -18.41 -4.71
CA ALA A 239 9.52 -19.60 -5.44
C ALA A 239 8.38 -20.51 -5.94
N VAL A 240 7.11 -20.26 -5.62
CA VAL A 240 6.01 -21.11 -6.09
C VAL A 240 5.49 -20.60 -7.44
N ALA A 241 5.69 -21.43 -8.46
CA ALA A 241 5.37 -21.20 -9.86
C ALA A 241 3.93 -20.68 -10.10
N PRO A 242 3.69 -19.94 -11.19
CA PRO A 242 2.34 -19.61 -11.60
C PRO A 242 1.60 -20.90 -11.98
N GLU A 243 0.66 -21.32 -11.14
CA GLU A 243 -0.33 -22.33 -11.54
C GLU A 243 -1.14 -21.76 -12.71
N LYS A 244 -0.79 -22.21 -13.92
CA LYS A 244 -1.66 -22.13 -15.08
C LYS A 244 -2.93 -22.90 -14.74
N THR A 245 -3.99 -22.18 -14.39
CA THR A 245 -5.34 -22.74 -14.39
C THR A 245 -5.72 -23.02 -15.84
N ALA A 246 -5.41 -24.22 -16.32
CA ALA A 246 -5.83 -24.70 -17.63
C ALA A 246 -7.31 -25.11 -17.52
N ALA A 247 -8.20 -24.29 -18.07
CA ALA A 247 -9.55 -24.73 -18.39
C ALA A 247 -9.49 -25.81 -19.50
N PRO A 248 -10.35 -26.83 -19.48
CA PRO A 248 -10.29 -27.93 -20.44
C PRO A 248 -10.85 -27.45 -21.79
N ALA A 249 -9.97 -27.29 -22.79
CA ALA A 249 -10.36 -27.04 -24.16
C ALA A 249 -10.76 -28.37 -24.83
N ALA A 250 -12.07 -28.56 -25.02
CA ALA A 250 -12.58 -29.54 -25.96
C ALA A 250 -12.22 -29.12 -27.39
N ASP A 251 -11.28 -29.87 -27.96
CA ASP A 251 -11.29 -30.41 -29.32
C ASP A 251 -11.88 -29.52 -30.43
N ARG A 252 -11.00 -28.83 -31.20
CA ARG A 252 -11.13 -28.71 -32.66
C ARG A 252 -9.76 -28.62 -33.34
N LYS A 253 -9.33 -29.75 -33.90
CA LYS A 253 -8.37 -29.82 -35.02
C LYS A 253 -8.82 -28.91 -36.19
N ARG A 254 -7.92 -28.08 -36.72
CA ARG A 254 -7.67 -28.03 -38.18
C ARG A 254 -6.39 -27.30 -38.59
N GLU A 255 -5.47 -28.11 -39.10
CA GLU A 255 -4.57 -27.94 -40.26
C GLU A 255 -3.86 -26.60 -40.55
N LYS A 256 -2.52 -26.75 -40.61
CA LYS A 256 -1.54 -25.96 -41.34
C LYS A 256 -1.97 -25.70 -42.80
N ARG A 257 -1.88 -24.45 -43.24
CA ARG A 257 -1.40 -24.13 -44.60
C ARG A 257 -0.70 -22.77 -44.65
N LYS A 258 0.62 -22.80 -44.80
CA LYS A 258 1.43 -21.69 -45.31
C LYS A 258 0.97 -21.36 -46.73
N LYS A 259 0.76 -20.08 -47.05
CA LYS A 259 1.18 -19.46 -48.32
C LYS A 259 1.22 -17.93 -48.17
N ARG A 260 2.30 -17.36 -48.68
CA ARG A 260 2.58 -15.93 -48.84
C ARG A 260 1.56 -15.27 -49.77
N SER A 261 1.17 -14.04 -49.45
CA SER A 261 1.02 -12.94 -50.42
C SER A 261 0.75 -11.63 -49.67
N ALA A 262 1.56 -10.63 -49.98
CA ALA A 262 1.29 -9.24 -49.65
C ALA A 262 0.14 -8.70 -50.50
N ALA A 263 -0.61 -7.75 -49.92
CA ALA A 263 -1.30 -6.62 -50.54
C ALA A 263 -2.74 -6.46 -50.01
N PHE A 264 -3.07 -5.19 -49.76
CA PHE A 264 -4.37 -4.60 -49.42
C PHE A 264 -4.80 -4.67 -47.95
N ALA A 265 -4.55 -3.54 -47.29
CA ALA A 265 -5.29 -3.10 -46.11
C ALA A 265 -6.78 -2.94 -46.46
N LEU A 266 -7.62 -3.58 -45.66
CA LEU A 266 -8.98 -3.17 -45.41
C LEU A 266 -9.16 -3.24 -43.89
N ASP A 267 -9.54 -2.10 -43.30
CA ASP A 267 -9.81 -1.94 -41.88
C ASP A 267 -10.86 -2.95 -41.42
N ASP A 268 -10.43 -3.92 -40.60
CA ASP A 268 -11.33 -4.82 -39.87
C ASP A 268 -11.55 -4.25 -38.45
N PRO A 269 -12.74 -3.69 -38.13
CA PRO A 269 -13.03 -3.12 -36.81
C PRO A 269 -13.06 -4.16 -35.69
N HIS A 270 -12.99 -5.46 -35.99
CA HIS A 270 -12.96 -6.52 -34.99
C HIS A 270 -11.55 -6.95 -34.54
N GLY A 271 -10.50 -6.59 -35.28
CA GLY A 271 -9.11 -6.86 -34.89
C GLY A 271 -8.62 -5.96 -33.74
N ALA A 272 -9.02 -4.68 -33.75
CA ALA A 272 -8.64 -3.72 -32.71
C ALA A 272 -9.28 -4.03 -31.33
N ALA A 273 -10.46 -4.67 -31.32
CA ALA A 273 -11.11 -5.09 -30.09
C ALA A 273 -10.38 -6.26 -29.40
N ARG A 274 -9.91 -7.25 -30.18
CA ARG A 274 -9.14 -8.40 -29.64
C ARG A 274 -7.72 -8.03 -29.22
N CYS A 275 -7.07 -7.07 -29.88
CA CYS A 275 -5.79 -6.53 -29.44
C CYS A 275 -5.93 -5.74 -28.13
N ARG A 276 -7.01 -4.96 -27.95
CA ARG A 276 -7.27 -4.27 -26.68
C ARG A 276 -7.62 -5.22 -25.54
N GLU A 277 -8.34 -6.30 -25.81
CA GLU A 277 -8.57 -7.36 -24.82
C GLU A 277 -7.27 -8.08 -24.47
N GLN A 278 -6.42 -8.45 -25.44
CA GLN A 278 -5.11 -9.05 -25.16
C GLN A 278 -4.13 -8.09 -24.45
N GLU A 279 -4.15 -6.79 -24.73
CA GLU A 279 -3.35 -5.79 -24.02
C GLU A 279 -3.89 -5.53 -22.60
N GLN A 280 -5.21 -5.53 -22.40
CA GLN A 280 -5.84 -5.43 -21.07
C GLN A 280 -5.66 -6.72 -20.23
N GLU A 281 -5.61 -7.88 -20.89
CA GLU A 281 -5.41 -9.19 -20.28
C GLU A 281 -3.91 -9.46 -20.02
N GLN A 282 -3.01 -8.92 -20.84
CA GLN A 282 -1.57 -8.84 -20.55
C GLN A 282 -1.24 -7.81 -19.45
N GLN A 283 -2.06 -6.75 -19.29
CA GLN A 283 -1.90 -5.73 -18.24
C GLN A 283 -2.42 -6.16 -16.85
N ARG A 284 -3.03 -7.34 -16.71
CA ARG A 284 -3.59 -7.79 -15.42
C ARG A 284 -3.09 -9.17 -15.01
N ARG A 285 -1.77 -9.37 -15.04
CA ARG A 285 -1.18 -10.52 -14.34
C ARG A 285 -1.36 -10.32 -12.83
N ARG A 286 -2.30 -11.06 -12.26
CA ARG A 286 -2.44 -11.19 -10.82
C ARG A 286 -1.37 -12.14 -10.33
N ARG A 287 -0.61 -11.71 -9.34
CA ARG A 287 0.26 -12.60 -8.61
C ARG A 287 -0.45 -13.07 -7.36
N THR A 288 -0.34 -14.36 -7.12
CA THR A 288 -0.86 -15.01 -5.92
C THR A 288 0.33 -15.56 -5.15
N VAL A 289 0.47 -15.13 -3.90
CA VAL A 289 1.41 -15.72 -2.95
C VAL A 289 0.62 -16.59 -2.00
N VAL A 290 0.99 -17.86 -1.89
CA VAL A 290 0.34 -18.82 -0.99
C VAL A 290 1.34 -19.24 0.07
N LEU A 291 1.04 -18.91 1.32
CA LEU A 291 1.80 -19.34 2.48
C LEU A 291 1.04 -20.45 3.19
N HIS A 292 1.72 -21.57 3.40
CA HIS A 292 1.19 -22.72 4.12
C HIS A 292 1.59 -22.67 5.59
N PHE A 293 0.70 -23.02 6.49
CA PHE A 293 0.91 -23.08 7.93
C PHE A 293 0.42 -24.44 8.40
N ASP A 294 1.35 -25.39 8.48
CA ASP A 294 1.05 -26.83 8.56
C ASP A 294 1.44 -27.44 9.91
N ASP A 295 2.01 -26.64 10.82
CA ASP A 295 2.58 -27.05 12.10
C ASP A 295 1.95 -26.31 13.29
N LEU A 296 0.79 -25.67 13.08
CA LEU A 296 0.11 -24.91 14.12
C LEU A 296 -0.59 -25.84 15.12
N SER A 297 -0.52 -25.53 16.41
CA SER A 297 -1.25 -26.23 17.47
C SER A 297 -1.72 -25.28 18.56
N VAL A 298 -2.83 -25.60 19.22
CA VAL A 298 -3.38 -24.84 20.36
C VAL A 298 -3.21 -25.66 21.63
N LEU A 299 -2.85 -25.02 22.75
CA LEU A 299 -2.62 -25.73 24.02
C LEU A 299 -3.88 -25.87 24.86
N GLU A 300 -4.83 -24.96 24.70
CA GLU A 300 -5.99 -24.83 25.57
C GLU A 300 -7.28 -25.32 24.89
N GLU A 301 -8.14 -25.97 25.67
CA GLU A 301 -9.49 -26.31 25.24
C GLU A 301 -10.40 -25.08 25.16
N GLY A 302 -11.48 -25.19 24.39
CA GLY A 302 -12.49 -24.15 24.24
C GLY A 302 -12.62 -23.62 22.82
N GLU A 303 -13.39 -22.54 22.68
CA GLU A 303 -13.61 -21.88 21.41
C GLU A 303 -12.45 -20.91 21.10
N HIS A 304 -11.89 -21.05 19.90
CA HIS A 304 -10.74 -20.28 19.45
C HIS A 304 -11.02 -19.62 18.10
N LEU A 305 -10.33 -18.52 17.85
CA LEU A 305 -10.40 -17.77 16.60
C LEU A 305 -9.00 -17.45 16.11
N ILE A 306 -8.64 -17.90 14.91
CA ILE A 306 -7.38 -17.54 14.28
C ILE A 306 -7.53 -16.21 13.53
N GLY A 307 -6.67 -15.26 13.88
CA GLY A 307 -6.43 -14.02 13.16
C GLY A 307 -5.15 -14.10 12.33
N VAL A 308 -5.16 -13.39 11.21
CA VAL A 308 -4.01 -13.26 10.30
C VAL A 308 -3.81 -11.80 9.96
N GLU A 309 -2.60 -11.30 10.18
CA GLU A 309 -2.17 -9.95 9.84
C GLU A 309 -1.01 -10.00 8.84
N VAL A 310 -1.10 -9.18 7.78
CA VAL A 310 0.02 -8.97 6.86
C VAL A 310 0.77 -7.71 7.26
N GLU A 311 2.00 -7.89 7.69
CA GLU A 311 2.90 -6.82 8.11
C GLU A 311 3.30 -5.97 6.90
N ARG A 312 3.02 -4.67 6.96
CA ARG A 312 3.46 -3.70 5.94
C ARG A 312 4.91 -3.31 6.18
N LEU A 313 5.66 -3.10 5.10
CA LEU A 313 7.00 -2.52 5.21
C LEU A 313 6.89 -1.10 5.80
N PRO A 314 7.82 -0.68 6.69
CA PRO A 314 7.75 0.64 7.32
C PRO A 314 7.64 1.81 6.33
N SER A 315 8.35 1.74 5.19
CA SER A 315 8.29 2.79 4.17
C SER A 315 6.95 2.85 3.43
N TYR A 316 6.19 1.75 3.41
CA TYR A 316 4.91 1.65 2.69
C TYR A 316 3.69 1.86 3.58
N LYS A 317 3.85 1.85 4.91
CA LYS A 317 2.76 1.87 5.89
C LYS A 317 1.72 2.97 5.63
N ALA A 318 2.19 4.16 5.28
CA ALA A 318 1.36 5.32 4.99
C ALA A 318 0.59 5.27 3.66
N PHE A 319 1.00 4.39 2.73
CA PHE A 319 0.57 4.41 1.33
C PHE A 319 -0.22 3.17 0.93
N VAL A 320 -0.10 2.08 1.68
CA VAL A 320 -0.76 0.78 1.41
C VAL A 320 -1.67 0.35 2.56
N PRO A 321 -2.82 -0.29 2.26
CA PRO A 321 -3.78 -0.68 3.28
C PRO A 321 -3.22 -1.78 4.19
N ALA A 322 -3.61 -1.72 5.47
CA ALA A 322 -3.45 -2.85 6.37
C ALA A 322 -4.32 -4.02 5.89
N LEU A 323 -3.72 -5.22 5.79
CA LEU A 323 -4.45 -6.43 5.44
C LEU A 323 -4.58 -7.30 6.68
N TYR A 324 -5.82 -7.57 7.05
CA TYR A 324 -6.17 -8.39 8.19
C TYR A 324 -7.35 -9.30 7.84
N GLY A 325 -7.34 -10.52 8.35
CA GLY A 325 -8.38 -11.51 8.17
C GLY A 325 -8.49 -12.43 9.37
N HIS A 326 -9.56 -13.21 9.41
CA HIS A 326 -9.77 -14.24 10.42
C HIS A 326 -10.42 -15.45 9.77
N LEU A 327 -10.11 -16.63 10.29
CA LEU A 327 -10.84 -17.84 9.96
C LEU A 327 -12.15 -17.90 10.75
N ALA A 328 -13.02 -18.85 10.40
CA ALA A 328 -14.19 -19.13 11.24
C ALA A 328 -13.72 -19.62 12.63
N PRO A 329 -14.48 -19.32 13.70
CA PRO A 329 -14.23 -19.91 15.02
C PRO A 329 -14.25 -21.45 14.95
N PHE A 330 -13.43 -22.08 15.79
CA PHE A 330 -13.36 -23.53 15.92
C PHE A 330 -13.26 -23.94 17.38
N LEU A 331 -13.68 -25.17 17.67
CA LEU A 331 -13.68 -25.73 19.02
C LEU A 331 -12.50 -26.68 19.19
N VAL A 332 -11.72 -26.47 20.24
CA VAL A 332 -10.69 -27.39 20.73
C VAL A 332 -11.28 -28.20 21.88
N VAL A 333 -11.29 -29.52 21.77
CA VAL A 333 -11.87 -30.44 22.76
C VAL A 333 -10.82 -31.36 23.37
N ALA A 334 -11.08 -31.84 24.58
CA ALA A 334 -10.26 -32.85 25.23
C ALA A 334 -10.05 -34.08 24.32
N HIS A 335 -8.93 -34.77 24.49
CA HIS A 335 -8.63 -35.99 23.71
C HIS A 335 -9.69 -37.08 23.83
N GLU A 336 -10.41 -37.11 24.95
CA GLU A 336 -11.47 -38.08 25.21
C GLU A 336 -12.76 -37.80 24.42
N ASP A 337 -12.93 -36.55 23.94
CA ASP A 337 -14.11 -36.04 23.23
C ASP A 337 -13.86 -35.79 21.73
N ALA A 338 -12.69 -36.20 21.24
CA ALA A 338 -12.13 -35.85 19.93
C ALA A 338 -12.61 -36.72 18.75
#